data_AF-A0AAU9TN42-F1
#
_entry.id   AF-A0AAU9TN42-F1
#
_cell.length_a   1.000
_cell.length_b   1.000
_cell.length_c   1.000
_cell.angle_alpha   90.00
_cell.angle_beta   90.00
_cell.angle_gamma   90.00
#
_symmetry.space_group_name_H-M   'P 1'
#
loop_
_entity.id
_entity.type
_entity.pdbx_description
1 polymer ?
#
loop_
_entity_poly.entity_id
_entity_poly.type
_entity_poly.pdbx_seq_one_letter_code
_entity_poly.pdbx_strand_id
1 'polypeptide(L)' 'MLRYVPSIKHTRNNERTALQELKSAVNLNIQEYGLFIDNQFSFLGATPDGKYNNGIVEVKCPSSAFII' A
#
# COMPACT_ATOMS: atom_id res chain seq x y z
N MET A 1 5.01 17.61 1.32
CA MET A 1 4.66 18.29 2.58
C MET A 1 4.68 17.39 3.83
N LEU A 2 4.58 16.05 3.75
CA LEU A 2 4.57 15.20 4.96
C LEU A 2 5.76 14.22 5.08
N ARG A 3 6.75 14.32 4.18
CA ARG A 3 7.85 13.34 4.08
C ARG A 3 8.80 13.30 5.29
N TYR A 4 8.75 14.31 6.15
CA TYR A 4 9.55 14.44 7.36
C TYR A 4 8.89 13.81 8.60
N VAL A 5 7.59 13.50 8.54
CA VAL A 5 6.90 12.80 9.65
C VAL A 5 7.47 11.39 9.75
N PRO A 6 7.98 10.96 10.93
CA PRO A 6 8.69 9.69 11.07
C PRO A 6 7.90 8.46 10.61
N SER A 7 6.62 8.36 10.96
CA SER A 7 5.75 7.26 10.53
C SER A 7 5.58 7.24 9.01
N ILE A 8 5.33 8.39 8.39
CA ILE A 8 5.18 8.51 6.93
C ILE A 8 6.49 8.18 6.20
N LYS A 9 7.63 8.63 6.74
CA LYS A 9 8.95 8.27 6.19
C LYS A 9 9.20 6.77 6.28
N HIS A 10 8.88 6.16 7.43
CA HIS A 10 9.02 4.73 7.63
C HIS A 10 8.13 3.94 6.67
N THR A 11 6.85 4.29 6.51
CA THR A 11 5.97 3.62 5.55
C THR A 11 6.51 3.74 4.13
N ARG A 12 6.84 4.96 3.68
CA ARG A 12 7.38 5.19 2.33
C ARG A 12 8.65 4.38 2.02
N ASN A 13 9.49 4.11 3.02
CA ASN A 13 10.73 3.37 2.83
C ASN A 13 10.52 1.84 2.77
N ASN A 14 9.44 1.33 3.36
CA ASN A 14 9.24 -0.10 3.56
C ASN A 14 8.07 -0.70 2.77
N GLU A 15 7.11 0.12 2.31
CA GLU A 15 5.90 -0.33 1.62
C GLU A 15 6.20 -1.19 0.39
N ARG A 16 7.17 -0.77 -0.44
CA ARG A 16 7.60 -1.55 -1.62
C ARG A 16 8.17 -2.92 -1.23
N THR A 17 9.00 -2.97 -0.20
CA THR A 17 9.58 -4.23 0.29
C THR A 17 8.48 -5.14 0.83
N ALA A 18 7.56 -4.60 1.64
CA ALA A 18 6.43 -5.36 2.18
C ALA A 18 5.51 -5.90 1.08
N LEU A 19 5.25 -5.12 0.01
CA LEU A 19 4.52 -5.60 -1.16
C LEU A 19 5.26 -6.72 -1.90
N GLN A 20 6.58 -6.65 -2.04
CA GLN A 20 7.38 -7.71 -2.65
C GLN A 20 7.37 -9.00 -1.82
N GLU A 21 7.52 -8.89 -0.50
CA GLU A 21 7.43 -10.03 0.41
C GLU A 21 6.05 -10.66 0.37
N LEU A 22 4.97 -9.87 0.33
CA LEU A 22 3.61 -10.37 0.19
C LEU A 22 3.39 -11.12 -1.14
N LYS A 23 3.92 -10.60 -2.26
CA LYS A 23 3.86 -11.29 -3.56
C LYS A 23 4.50 -12.68 -3.48
N SER A 24 5.67 -12.76 -2.85
CA SER A 24 6.39 -14.03 -2.67
C SER A 24 5.70 -14.98 -1.70
N ALA A 25 5.19 -14.49 -0.57
CA ALA A 25 4.60 -15.32 0.47
C ALA A 25 3.24 -15.94 0.07
N VAL A 26 2.41 -15.20 -0.67
CA VAL A 26 1.05 -15.62 -1.04
C VAL A 26 0.97 -16.12 -2.49
N ASN A 27 2.09 -16.05 -3.24
CA ASN A 27 2.15 -16.39 -4.66
C ASN A 27 1.06 -15.68 -5.48
N LEU A 28 0.82 -14.40 -5.17
CA LEU A 28 -0.14 -13.56 -5.87
C LEU A 28 0.58 -12.60 -6.82
N ASN A 29 0.05 -12.48 -8.04
CA ASN A 29 0.47 -11.43 -8.96
C ASN A 29 -0.18 -10.10 -8.54
N ILE A 30 0.54 -9.33 -7.71
CA ILE A 30 0.10 -8.01 -7.26
C ILE A 30 0.69 -6.94 -8.16
N GLN A 31 -0.18 -6.12 -8.76
CA GLN A 31 0.17 -4.98 -9.61
C GLN A 31 0.06 -3.66 -8.82
N GLU A 32 0.97 -2.72 -9.09
CA GLU A 32 0.88 -1.35 -8.57
C GLU A 32 -0.21 -0.57 -9.30
N TYR A 33 -0.96 0.27 -8.57
CA TYR A 33 -2.03 1.10 -9.12
C TYR A 33 -1.98 2.52 -8.56
N GLY A 34 -2.64 3.44 -9.27
CA GLY A 34 -2.80 4.83 -8.86
C GLY A 34 -4.16 5.08 -8.21
N LEU A 35 -4.62 6.33 -8.30
CA LEU A 35 -5.92 6.76 -7.81
C LEU A 35 -7.07 6.13 -8.62
N PHE A 36 -7.97 5.45 -7.94
CA PHE A 36 -9.27 5.05 -8.45
C PHE A 36 -10.31 6.09 -8.07
N ILE A 37 -11.13 6.49 -9.04
CA ILE A 37 -12.28 7.39 -8.82
C ILE A 37 -13.55 6.56 -8.98
N ASP A 38 -14.53 6.80 -8.11
CA ASP A 38 -15.83 6.15 -8.22
C ASP A 38 -16.58 6.65 -9.47
N ASN A 39 -17.13 5.71 -10.24
CA ASN A 39 -17.76 6.01 -11.52
C ASN A 39 -19.11 6.74 -11.38
N GLN A 40 -19.76 6.65 -10.22
CA GLN A 40 -21.04 7.32 -9.93
C GLN A 40 -20.81 8.63 -9.17
N PHE A 41 -19.85 8.66 -8.26
CA PHE A 41 -19.55 9.79 -7.40
C PHE A 41 -18.10 10.24 -7.58
N SER A 42 -17.86 11.13 -8.55
CA SER A 42 -16.51 11.56 -8.94
C SER A 42 -15.68 12.27 -7.85
N PHE A 43 -16.30 12.63 -6.72
CA PHE A 43 -15.62 13.16 -5.54
C PHE A 43 -15.12 12.07 -4.57
N LEU A 44 -15.45 10.80 -4.81
CA LEU A 44 -14.96 9.65 -4.07
C LEU A 44 -13.80 8.98 -4.82
N GLY A 45 -12.77 8.59 -4.08
CA GLY A 45 -11.66 7.82 -4.64
C GLY A 45 -10.82 7.13 -3.58
N ALA A 46 -10.00 6.18 -4.04
CA ALA A 46 -9.09 5.40 -3.21
C ALA A 46 -7.79 5.11 -3.97
N THR A 47 -6.68 4.99 -3.23
CA THR A 47 -5.38 4.59 -3.78
C THR A 47 -4.96 3.32 -3.05
N PRO A 48 -5.32 2.13 -3.55
CA PRO A 48 -4.86 0.87 -2.97
C PRO A 48 -3.36 0.70 -3.22
N ASP A 49 -2.66 0.09 -2.26
CA ASP A 49 -1.22 -0.18 -2.38
C ASP A 49 -0.92 -1.23 -3.47
N GLY A 50 -1.90 -2.08 -3.77
CA GLY A 50 -1.85 -2.98 -4.91
C GLY A 50 -3.19 -3.61 -5.26
N LYS A 51 -3.24 -4.31 -6.39
CA LYS A 51 -4.40 -5.09 -6.83
C LYS A 51 -3.97 -6.45 -7.34
N TYR A 52 -4.81 -7.45 -7.11
CA TYR A 52 -4.69 -8.79 -7.70
C TYR A 52 -6.06 -9.17 -8.32
N ASN A 53 -6.14 -10.35 -8.94
CA ASN A 53 -7.30 -10.74 -9.76
C ASN A 53 -8.67 -10.53 -9.09
N ASN A 54 -8.78 -10.83 -7.79
CA ASN A 54 -10.06 -10.86 -7.09
C ASN A 54 -10.14 -9.86 -5.92
N GLY A 55 -9.25 -8.86 -5.87
CA GLY A 55 -9.25 -7.92 -4.76
C GLY A 55 -8.15 -6.86 -4.79
N ILE A 56 -8.09 -6.10 -3.70
CA ILE A 56 -7.08 -5.07 -3.46
C ILE A 56 -6.20 -5.46 -2.29
N VAL A 57 -5.03 -4.84 -2.23
CA VAL A 57 -4.04 -4.98 -1.16
C VAL A 57 -3.88 -3.63 -0.49
N GLU A 58 -3.92 -3.64 0.83
CA GLU A 58 -3.57 -2.52 1.69
C GLU A 58 -2.50 -3.01 2.67
N VAL A 59 -1.29 -2.45 2.58
CA VAL A 59 -0.15 -2.80 3.41
C VAL A 59 0.08 -1.72 4.46
N LYS A 60 0.35 -2.13 5.69
CA LYS A 60 0.76 -1.23 6.77
C LYS A 60 2.18 -1.54 7.17
N CYS A 61 3.02 -0.51 7.21
CA CYS A 61 4.36 -0.56 7.79
C CYS A 61 4.36 0.31 9.06
N PRO A 62 3.93 -0.24 10.22
CA PRO A 62 3.93 0.51 11.47
C PRO A 62 5.35 0.62 12.03
N SER A 63 5.79 1.82 12.40
CA SER A 63 7.12 2.04 12.99
C SER A 63 7.32 1.34 14.34
N SER A 64 6.24 0.98 15.03
CA SER A 64 6.29 0.27 16.31
C SER A 64 6.72 -1.20 16.18
N ALA A 65 6.61 -1.81 15.00
CA ALA A 65 7.04 -3.19 14.78
C ALA A 65 8.57 -3.36 14.84
N PHE A 66 9.32 -2.26 14.81
CA PHE A 66 10.78 -2.24 14.98
C PHE A 66 11.21 -2.35 16.46
N ILE A 67 10.28 -2.25 17.40
CA ILE A 67 10.53 -2.41 18.84
C ILE A 67 10.12 -3.83 19.22
N ILE A 68 11.01 -4.80 18.95
CA ILE A 68 10.97 -6.16 19.50
C ILE A 68 12.38 -6.49 19.98
#